data_AF-A7RHK6-F1
#
_entry.id   AF-A7RHK6-F1
#
_cell.length_a   1.000
_cell.length_b   1.000
_cell.length_c   1.000
_cell.angle_alpha   90.00
_cell.angle_beta   90.00
_cell.angle_gamma   90.00
#
_symmetry.space_group_name_H-M   'P 1'
#
loop_
_entity.id
_entity.type
_entity.pdbx_description
1 polymer ?
#
loop_
_entity_poly.entity_id
_entity_poly.type
_entity_poly.pdbx_seq_one_letter_code
_entity_poly.pdbx_strand_id
1 'polypeptide(L)'
;NPCKNGARCSNTVGSYSCRCTAGFTGKNCENDVNECVTKKPCKNGASCINNKGGYTCKCTSGFTGKNCENDVNECVTKKPCKNGASCINNKGGYTCKCTSGFTGKNCENDVNECMTTKPCKNGGKCVNSDGGYRCECGDDF
;
A
#
# COMPACT_ATOMS: atom_id res chain seq x y z
N ASN A 1 -5.41 39.45 25.54
CA ASN A 1 -5.94 38.86 24.30
C ASN A 1 -6.68 37.56 24.65
N PRO A 2 -8.02 37.52 24.58
CA PRO A 2 -8.83 36.36 24.99
C PRO A 2 -8.80 35.19 23.99
N CYS A 3 -8.53 35.47 22.71
CA CYS A 3 -8.53 34.45 21.67
C CYS A 3 -7.34 33.49 21.81
N LYS A 4 -7.58 32.18 21.60
CA LYS A 4 -6.61 31.09 21.77
C LYS A 4 -6.17 30.53 20.41
N ASN A 5 -5.15 29.66 20.44
CA ASN A 5 -4.71 28.84 19.30
C ASN A 5 -4.40 29.64 18.01
N GLY A 6 -3.79 30.83 18.17
CA GLY A 6 -3.41 31.69 17.04
C GLY A 6 -4.57 32.45 16.38
N ALA A 7 -5.76 32.45 16.98
CA ALA A 7 -6.92 33.17 16.47
C ALA A 7 -6.72 34.70 16.48
N ARG A 8 -7.29 35.36 15.47
CA ARG A 8 -7.24 36.82 15.36
C ARG A 8 -8.33 37.44 16.24
N CYS A 9 -7.92 38.30 17.16
CA CYS A 9 -8.84 39.06 18.02
C CYS A 9 -9.19 40.40 17.38
N SER A 10 -10.48 40.73 17.39
CA SER A 10 -10.99 42.04 17.01
C SER A 10 -11.85 42.59 18.15
N ASN A 11 -11.66 43.86 18.49
CA ASN A 11 -12.46 44.54 19.51
C ASN A 11 -13.83 44.94 18.93
N THR A 12 -14.88 44.87 19.74
CA THR A 12 -16.24 45.31 19.35
C THR A 12 -16.81 46.23 20.42
N VAL A 13 -17.93 46.91 20.15
CA VAL A 13 -18.52 47.82 21.14
C VAL A 13 -18.99 47.02 22.36
N GLY A 14 -18.32 47.23 23.50
CA GLY A 14 -18.60 46.54 24.76
C GLY A 14 -18.20 45.06 24.81
N SER A 15 -17.48 44.52 23.81
CA SER A 15 -17.12 43.10 23.74
C SER A 15 -15.92 42.85 22.82
N TYR A 16 -15.70 41.61 22.41
CA TYR A 16 -14.69 41.21 21.44
C TYR A 16 -15.21 40.06 20.56
N SER A 17 -14.53 39.81 19.44
CA SER A 17 -14.76 38.67 18.56
C SER A 17 -13.44 37.99 18.20
N CYS A 18 -13.46 36.66 18.17
CA CYS A 18 -12.33 35.84 17.77
C CYS A 18 -12.61 35.19 16.41
N ARG A 19 -11.73 35.44 15.43
CA ARG A 19 -11.73 34.70 14.16
C ARG A 19 -10.78 33.51 14.29
N CYS A 20 -11.37 32.32 14.43
CA CYS A 20 -10.62 31.09 14.61
C CYS A 20 -9.81 30.71 13.38
N THR A 21 -8.62 30.15 13.63
CA THR A 21 -7.81 29.45 12.64
C THR A 21 -8.49 28.13 12.25
N ALA A 22 -8.14 27.58 11.09
CA ALA A 22 -8.64 26.28 10.68
C ALA A 22 -8.28 25.21 11.74
N GLY A 23 -9.23 24.33 12.07
CA GLY A 23 -9.05 23.29 13.09
C GLY A 23 -9.50 23.70 14.49
N PHE A 24 -9.96 24.94 14.72
CA PHE A 24 -10.46 25.38 16.03
C PHE A 24 -11.85 26.00 15.95
N THR A 25 -12.59 25.90 17.06
CA THR A 25 -13.94 26.42 17.25
C THR A 25 -14.16 26.89 18.70
N GLY A 26 -15.35 27.41 19.02
CA GLY A 26 -15.67 28.02 20.30
C GLY A 26 -15.54 29.54 20.28
N LYS A 27 -16.05 30.20 21.33
CA LYS A 27 -16.12 31.66 21.41
C LYS A 27 -14.72 32.31 21.37
N ASN A 28 -13.75 31.63 22.00
CA ASN A 28 -12.37 32.05 22.10
C ASN A 28 -11.43 31.17 21.26
N CYS A 29 -11.98 30.34 20.36
CA CYS A 29 -11.24 29.37 19.56
C CYS A 29 -10.47 28.35 20.42
N GLU A 30 -11.04 28.02 21.58
CA GLU A 30 -10.46 27.15 22.59
C GLU A 30 -10.64 25.65 22.28
N ASN A 31 -11.67 25.31 21.50
CA ASN A 31 -12.03 23.93 21.22
C ASN A 31 -11.36 23.46 19.94
N ASP A 32 -10.76 22.29 20.00
CA ASP A 32 -10.25 21.59 18.83
C ASP A 32 -11.40 21.00 18.00
N VAL A 33 -11.31 21.10 16.68
CA VAL A 33 -12.27 20.47 15.77
C VAL A 33 -11.79 19.06 15.48
N ASN A 34 -12.62 18.06 15.79
CA ASN A 34 -12.30 16.69 15.39
C ASN A 34 -12.57 16.47 13.90
N GLU A 35 -11.56 16.60 13.03
CA GLU A 35 -11.76 16.39 11.58
C GLU A 35 -12.08 14.94 11.21
N CYS A 36 -11.63 13.97 12.03
CA CYS A 36 -11.92 12.57 11.78
C CYS A 36 -13.41 12.26 11.85
N VAL A 37 -14.15 12.96 12.72
CA VAL A 37 -15.61 12.80 12.83
C VAL A 37 -16.34 13.69 11.82
N THR A 38 -15.93 14.96 11.74
CA THR A 38 -16.67 15.98 10.98
C THR A 38 -16.44 15.91 9.47
N LYS A 39 -15.23 15.53 9.02
CA LYS A 39 -14.84 15.52 7.60
C LYS A 39 -14.52 14.13 7.06
N LYS A 40 -14.11 13.19 7.93
CA LYS A 40 -13.66 11.84 7.53
C LYS A 40 -12.67 11.87 6.34
N PRO A 41 -11.54 12.58 6.48
CA PRO A 41 -10.69 12.92 5.34
C PRO A 41 -9.94 11.72 4.73
N CYS A 42 -9.56 10.75 5.56
CA CYS A 42 -8.72 9.62 5.16
C CYS A 42 -9.44 8.65 4.20
N LYS A 43 -8.72 8.20 3.17
CA LYS A 43 -9.22 7.35 2.09
C LYS A 43 -8.63 5.93 2.15
N ASN A 44 -9.14 5.04 1.30
CA ASN A 44 -8.59 3.70 1.06
C ASN A 44 -8.38 2.85 2.34
N GLY A 45 -9.32 2.96 3.30
CA GLY A 45 -9.28 2.20 4.55
C GLY A 45 -8.27 2.72 5.58
N ALA A 46 -7.66 3.87 5.36
CA ALA A 46 -6.73 4.49 6.31
C ALA A 46 -7.41 4.87 7.63
N SER A 47 -6.66 4.77 8.73
CA SER A 47 -7.12 5.21 10.06
C SER A 47 -6.91 6.72 10.22
N CYS A 48 -7.94 7.43 10.68
CA CYS A 48 -7.83 8.86 10.99
C CYS A 48 -7.48 9.09 12.46
N ILE A 49 -6.49 9.95 12.70
CA ILE A 49 -6.06 10.36 14.03
C ILE A 49 -6.28 11.86 14.15
N ASN A 50 -7.10 12.27 15.11
CA ASN A 50 -7.33 13.68 15.39
C ASN A 50 -6.19 14.26 16.22
N ASN A 51 -5.71 15.44 15.83
CA ASN A 51 -4.64 16.16 16.49
C ASN A 51 -5.11 17.58 16.81
N LYS A 52 -4.39 18.26 17.71
CA LYS A 52 -4.73 19.65 18.00
C LYS A 52 -4.50 20.55 16.76
N GLY A 53 -5.56 21.14 16.24
CA GLY A 53 -5.58 22.02 15.06
C GLY A 53 -5.58 21.28 13.72
N GLY A 54 -5.79 19.95 13.70
CA GLY A 54 -5.82 19.19 12.45
C GLY A 54 -5.85 17.68 12.64
N TYR A 55 -5.40 16.94 11.63
CA TYR A 55 -5.46 15.48 11.66
C TYR A 55 -4.26 14.84 10.95
N THR A 56 -4.11 13.54 11.15
CA THR A 56 -3.18 12.70 10.41
C THR A 56 -3.88 11.43 9.97
N CYS A 57 -3.67 11.04 8.71
CA CYS A 57 -4.12 9.77 8.19
C CYS A 57 -2.97 8.75 8.26
N LYS A 58 -3.20 7.63 8.96
CA LYS A 58 -2.31 6.49 8.93
C LYS A 58 -2.72 5.58 7.77
N CYS A 59 -1.96 5.66 6.69
CA CYS A 59 -2.24 4.91 5.48
C CYS A 59 -2.09 3.40 5.67
N THR A 60 -2.97 2.65 5.02
CA THR A 60 -2.82 1.22 4.80
C THR A 60 -1.66 0.96 3.83
N SER A 61 -1.07 -0.23 3.91
CA SER A 61 -0.03 -0.63 2.96
C SER A 61 -0.53 -0.50 1.53
N GLY A 62 0.31 0.05 0.64
CA GLY A 62 -0.03 0.29 -0.77
C GLY A 62 -0.64 1.67 -1.05
N PHE A 63 -0.82 2.52 -0.03
CA PHE A 63 -1.32 3.89 -0.22
C PHE A 63 -0.40 4.94 0.39
N THR A 64 -0.43 6.15 -0.18
CA THR A 64 0.34 7.32 0.26
C THR A 64 -0.43 8.62 0.00
N GLY A 65 0.15 9.76 0.37
CA GLY A 65 -0.49 11.07 0.33
C GLY A 65 -1.06 11.50 1.68
N LYS A 66 -1.44 12.77 1.79
CA LYS A 66 -1.90 13.37 3.07
C LYS A 66 -3.14 12.67 3.61
N ASN A 67 -4.02 12.24 2.72
CA ASN A 67 -5.27 11.57 3.00
C ASN A 67 -5.26 10.11 2.55
N CYS A 68 -4.09 9.55 2.24
CA CYS A 68 -3.92 8.19 1.71
C CYS A 68 -4.67 7.97 0.39
N GLU A 69 -4.77 9.04 -0.42
CA GLU A 69 -5.50 9.09 -1.68
C GLU A 69 -4.74 8.45 -2.84
N ASN A 70 -3.41 8.40 -2.77
CA ASN A 70 -2.56 7.96 -3.87
C ASN A 70 -2.22 6.49 -3.72
N ASP A 71 -2.33 5.76 -4.81
CA ASP A 71 -1.86 4.39 -4.93
C ASP A 71 -0.33 4.34 -5.07
N VAL A 72 0.32 3.41 -4.37
CA VAL A 72 1.77 3.20 -4.49
C VAL A 72 2.00 2.20 -5.62
N ASN A 73 2.80 2.58 -6.61
CA ASN A 73 3.21 1.64 -7.64
C ASN A 73 4.35 0.73 -7.12
N GLU A 74 4.03 -0.47 -6.61
CA GLU A 74 5.06 -1.39 -6.10
C GLU A 74 5.98 -1.94 -7.19
N CYS A 75 5.50 -2.03 -8.42
CA CYS A 75 6.32 -2.48 -9.55
C CYS A 75 7.51 -1.56 -9.82
N VAL A 76 7.36 -0.26 -9.57
CA VAL A 76 8.44 0.71 -9.71
C VAL A 76 9.26 0.82 -8.43
N THR A 77 8.59 0.94 -7.29
CA THR A 77 9.25 1.27 -6.01
C THR A 77 9.94 0.09 -5.35
N LYS A 78 9.41 -1.14 -5.53
CA LYS A 78 9.91 -2.35 -4.86
C LYS A 78 10.41 -3.42 -5.83
N LYS A 79 9.90 -3.46 -7.06
CA LYS A 79 10.21 -4.49 -8.08
C LYS A 79 10.14 -5.92 -7.50
N PRO A 80 8.97 -6.34 -6.99
CA PRO A 80 8.86 -7.56 -6.18
C PRO A 80 9.02 -8.86 -6.98
N CYS A 81 8.59 -8.87 -8.25
CA CYS A 81 8.55 -10.08 -9.07
C CYS A 81 9.96 -10.60 -9.45
N LYS A 82 10.13 -11.92 -9.42
CA LYS A 82 11.39 -12.64 -9.67
C LYS A 82 11.33 -13.44 -10.97
N ASN A 83 12.47 -14.02 -11.35
CA ASN A 83 12.57 -15.02 -12.42
C ASN A 83 11.97 -14.59 -13.78
N GLY A 84 12.17 -13.30 -14.13
CA GLY A 84 11.68 -12.73 -15.38
C GLY A 84 10.18 -12.46 -15.43
N ALA A 85 9.47 -12.59 -14.30
CA ALA A 85 8.03 -12.35 -14.22
C ALA A 85 7.67 -10.88 -14.48
N SER A 86 6.52 -10.68 -15.13
CA SER A 86 5.97 -9.35 -15.40
C SER A 86 5.21 -8.83 -14.16
N CYS A 87 5.52 -7.61 -13.72
CA CYS A 87 4.82 -6.98 -12.60
C CYS A 87 3.65 -6.13 -13.09
N ILE A 88 2.50 -6.28 -12.43
CA ILE A 88 1.30 -5.47 -12.66
C ILE A 88 0.94 -4.75 -11.37
N ASN A 89 0.87 -3.42 -11.46
CA ASN A 89 0.41 -2.59 -10.36
C ASN A 89 -1.11 -2.62 -10.26
N ASN A 90 -1.62 -2.81 -9.05
CA ASN A 90 -3.03 -2.80 -8.73
C ASN A 90 -3.29 -1.77 -7.63
N LYS A 91 -4.57 -1.41 -7.44
CA LYS A 91 -4.91 -0.51 -6.34
C LYS A 91 -4.64 -1.18 -4.98
N GLY A 92 -3.70 -0.63 -4.22
CA GLY A 92 -3.27 -1.09 -2.90
C GLY A 92 -2.28 -2.26 -2.92
N GLY A 93 -1.71 -2.62 -4.07
CA GLY A 93 -0.76 -3.73 -4.16
C GLY A 93 -0.38 -4.11 -5.60
N TYR A 94 0.08 -5.35 -5.79
CA TYR A 94 0.56 -5.80 -7.09
C TYR A 94 0.26 -7.28 -7.34
N THR A 95 0.40 -7.68 -8.60
CA THR A 95 0.38 -9.08 -9.03
C THR A 95 1.59 -9.34 -9.92
N CYS A 96 2.27 -10.45 -9.68
CA CYS A 96 3.30 -10.96 -10.57
C CYS A 96 2.70 -11.99 -11.52
N LYS A 97 2.86 -11.79 -12.82
CA LYS A 97 2.57 -12.79 -13.84
C LYS A 97 3.83 -13.61 -14.06
N CYS A 98 3.84 -14.82 -13.50
CA CYS A 98 4.98 -15.72 -13.57
C CYS A 98 5.20 -16.21 -14.99
N THR A 99 6.47 -16.34 -15.34
CA THR A 99 6.94 -17.11 -16.49
C THR A 99 6.65 -18.60 -16.25
N SER A 100 6.55 -19.37 -17.33
CA SER A 100 6.40 -20.84 -17.22
C SER A 100 7.54 -21.43 -16.40
N GLY A 101 7.23 -22.42 -15.56
CA GLY A 101 8.19 -23.04 -14.64
C GLY A 101 8.32 -22.33 -13.29
N PHE A 102 7.66 -21.19 -13.06
CA PHE A 102 7.72 -20.48 -11.77
C PHE A 102 6.34 -20.24 -11.15
N THR A 103 6.31 -20.20 -9.81
CA THR A 103 5.10 -19.99 -8.99
C THR A 103 5.41 -19.22 -7.71
N GLY A 104 4.38 -18.94 -6.91
CA GLY A 104 4.47 -18.10 -5.72
C GLY A 104 3.98 -16.67 -5.97
N LYS A 105 3.84 -15.89 -4.89
CA LYS A 105 3.30 -14.52 -4.97
C LYS A 105 4.18 -13.61 -5.81
N ASN A 106 5.49 -13.83 -5.74
CA ASN A 106 6.52 -13.06 -6.42
C ASN A 106 7.22 -13.88 -7.51
N CYS A 107 6.67 -15.05 -7.87
CA CYS A 107 7.27 -16.00 -8.80
C CYS A 107 8.65 -16.50 -8.35
N GLU A 108 8.83 -16.61 -7.05
CA GLU A 108 10.10 -16.97 -6.39
C GLU A 108 10.36 -18.47 -6.32
N ASN A 109 9.33 -19.30 -6.54
CA ASN A 109 9.45 -20.74 -6.41
C ASN A 109 9.53 -21.38 -7.79
N ASP A 110 10.54 -22.21 -7.99
CA ASP A 110 10.65 -23.09 -9.14
C ASP A 110 9.62 -24.23 -9.07
N VAL A 111 8.98 -24.55 -10.19
CA VAL A 111 8.03 -25.65 -10.30
C VAL A 111 8.80 -26.92 -10.59
N ASN A 112 8.57 -27.97 -9.80
CA ASN A 112 9.17 -29.27 -10.10
C ASN A 112 8.35 -30.03 -11.16
N GLU A 113 8.71 -29.94 -12.45
CA GLU A 113 7.95 -30.61 -13.51
C GLU A 113 8.03 -32.13 -13.43
N CYS A 114 9.11 -32.68 -12.86
CA CYS A 114 9.25 -34.12 -12.67
C CYS A 114 8.15 -34.70 -11.77
N MET A 115 7.68 -33.91 -10.80
CA MET A 115 6.62 -34.31 -9.87
C MET A 115 5.22 -34.02 -10.41
N THR A 116 5.07 -32.94 -11.19
CA THR A 116 3.74 -32.46 -11.61
C THR A 116 3.29 -33.04 -12.95
N THR A 117 4.20 -33.26 -13.90
CA THR A 117 3.87 -33.68 -15.27
C THR A 117 4.45 -35.04 -15.67
N LYS A 118 5.44 -35.55 -14.91
CA LYS A 118 6.20 -36.78 -15.24
C LYS A 118 6.59 -36.83 -16.74
N PRO A 119 7.38 -35.86 -17.22
CA PRO A 119 7.48 -35.58 -18.64
C PRO A 119 8.38 -36.57 -19.41
N CYS A 120 9.29 -37.27 -18.72
CA CYS A 120 10.24 -38.18 -19.35
C CYS A 120 9.59 -39.52 -19.72
N LYS A 121 9.85 -39.96 -20.96
CA LYS A 121 9.32 -41.22 -21.53
C LYS A 121 10.42 -42.29 -21.59
N ASN A 122 10.04 -43.52 -21.93
CA ASN A 122 10.95 -44.65 -22.15
C ASN A 122 11.88 -44.98 -20.96
N GLY A 123 11.43 -44.72 -19.74
CA GLY A 123 12.23 -44.96 -18.54
C GLY A 123 13.32 -43.91 -18.26
N GLY A 124 13.38 -42.82 -19.05
CA GLY A 124 14.35 -41.74 -18.82
C GLY A 124 14.22 -41.09 -17.45
N LYS A 125 15.36 -40.79 -16.81
CA LYS A 125 15.40 -40.15 -15.49
C LYS A 125 15.09 -38.67 -15.62
N CYS A 126 14.08 -38.21 -14.91
CA CYS A 126 13.74 -36.78 -14.86
C CYS A 126 14.62 -36.03 -13.86
N VAL A 127 15.18 -34.91 -14.29
CA VAL A 127 15.95 -33.98 -13.46
C VAL A 127 15.33 -32.60 -13.56
N ASN A 128 14.88 -32.08 -12.42
CA ASN A 128 14.35 -30.73 -12.32
C ASN A 128 15.46 -29.69 -12.50
N SER A 129 15.14 -28.55 -13.10
CA SER A 129 16.07 -27.45 -13.36
C SER A 129 15.33 -26.11 -13.18
N ASP A 130 16.06 -25.02 -12.99
CA ASP A 130 15.42 -23.72 -12.77
C ASP A 130 14.61 -23.28 -14.00
N GLY A 131 13.30 -23.14 -13.83
CA GLY A 131 12.34 -22.81 -14.88
C GLY A 131 11.98 -23.96 -15.83
N GLY A 132 12.33 -25.22 -15.50
CA GLY A 132 11.96 -26.37 -16.33
C GLY A 132 12.61 -27.70 -15.94
N TYR A 133 12.75 -28.61 -16.89
CA TYR A 133 13.31 -29.94 -16.63
C TYR A 133 14.18 -30.43 -17.79
N ARG A 134 14.98 -31.45 -17.50
CA ARG A 134 15.64 -32.27 -18.51
C ARG A 134 15.42 -33.75 -18.24
N CYS A 135 15.43 -34.53 -19.32
CA CYS A 135 15.40 -35.99 -19.24
C CYS A 135 16.78 -36.53 -19.57
N GLU A 136 17.32 -37.37 -18.70
CA GLU A 136 18.56 -38.10 -18.92
C GLU A 136 18.19 -39.50 -19.41
N CYS A 137 18.54 -39.80 -20.67
CA CYS A 137 18.38 -41.13 -21.25
C CYS A 137 19.42 -42.08 -20.66
N GLY A 138 19.04 -43.36 -20.52
CA GLY A 138 20.01 -44.42 -20.24
C GLY A 138 20.79 -44.77 -21.51
N ASP A 139 21.93 -45.46 -21.36
CA ASP A 139 22.90 -45.74 -22.44
C ASP A 139 22.32 -46.53 -23.65
N ASP A 140 21.09 -47.05 -23.54
CA ASP A 140 20.38 -47.82 -24.57
C ASP A 140 19.36 -47.02 -25.40
N PHE A 141 19.23 -45.68 -25.21
CA PHE A 141 18.26 -44.81 -25.90
C PHE A 141 18.80 -43.45 -26.34
#